data_AF-A0A8T1QUU1-F1
#
_entry.id   AF-A0A8T1QUU1-F1
#
_cell.length_a   1.000
_cell.length_b   1.000
_cell.length_c   1.000
_cell.angle_alpha   90.00
_cell.angle_beta   90.00
_cell.angle_gamma   90.00
#
_symmetry.space_group_name_H-M   'P 1'
#
loop_
_entity.id
_entity.type
_entity.pdbx_description
1 polymer ?
#
loop_
_entity_poly.entity_id
_entity_poly.type
_entity_poly.pdbx_seq_one_letter_code
_entity_poly.pdbx_strand_id
1 'polypeptide(L)'
;MASVSSLSFSVPSQYPDRRAIVSSTRTLPTNSEGFRLRTSLSCHCVGIRASVSSRLAIHCMSTSIELPTVSETKLNFLKSYKRPIPAVYNNVIQELIVQQHLMKYKRTYRYDPVFALGFVTVYDQLMDGYPSDEDRDAIFQAYIKALKEDPEQYRIDAQKLEEWARAQTASSLVEFASREGEVEGILKDIAERAGGKGSFSYSRFFAVGLFRLLELANATEPKILEKVLLCLLSP
;
A
#
# COMPACT_ATOMS: atom_id res chain seq x y z
N MET A 1 46.38 6.10 22.49
CA MET A 1 45.80 7.42 22.80
C MET A 1 44.80 7.75 21.70
N ALA A 2 43.51 7.73 22.02
CA ALA A 2 42.42 7.91 21.06
C ALA A 2 41.78 9.29 21.27
N SER A 3 41.71 10.11 20.22
CA SER A 3 41.07 11.42 20.25
C SER A 3 39.59 11.30 19.90
N VAL A 4 38.72 11.64 20.84
CA VAL A 4 37.28 11.83 20.61
C VAL A 4 37.04 13.28 20.19
N SER A 5 36.49 13.47 18.98
CA SER A 5 36.07 14.79 18.49
C SER A 5 34.58 14.99 18.79
N SER A 6 34.28 15.93 19.68
CA SER A 6 32.93 16.37 20.01
C SER A 6 32.44 17.40 18.99
N LEU A 7 31.27 17.17 18.38
CA LEU A 7 30.59 18.14 17.54
C LEU A 7 29.34 18.67 18.26
N SER A 8 29.33 19.96 18.51
CA SER A 8 28.29 20.75 19.16
C SER A 8 27.30 21.30 18.12
N PHE A 9 25.99 21.25 18.43
CA PHE A 9 24.94 21.87 17.64
C PHE A 9 24.46 23.17 18.30
N SER A 10 24.41 24.26 17.53
CA SER A 10 23.84 25.54 17.97
C SER A 10 22.40 25.68 17.49
N VAL A 11 21.52 26.08 18.39
CA VAL A 11 20.09 26.40 18.17
C VAL A 11 19.95 27.90 17.91
N PRO A 12 19.16 28.36 16.94
CA PRO A 12 18.64 29.71 16.93
C PRO A 12 17.19 29.72 17.45
N SER A 13 17.03 30.28 18.65
CA SER A 13 15.79 30.86 19.14
C SER A 13 15.47 32.14 18.36
N GLN A 14 14.22 32.38 17.99
CA GLN A 14 13.64 33.74 18.06
C GLN A 14 12.12 33.71 18.05
N TYR A 15 11.59 34.21 19.16
CA TYR A 15 10.22 34.64 19.44
C TYR A 15 10.03 36.08 18.92
N PRO A 16 8.79 36.56 18.72
CA PRO A 16 8.38 37.62 19.64
C PRO A 16 6.95 37.50 20.18
N ASP A 17 6.89 37.83 21.47
CA ASP A 17 5.80 38.24 22.35
C ASP A 17 5.11 39.50 21.77
N ARG A 18 3.90 39.98 22.12
CA ARG A 18 2.83 39.69 23.08
C ARG A 18 1.74 40.72 22.78
N ARG A 19 0.46 40.41 23.00
CA ARG A 19 -0.52 41.24 23.76
C ARG A 19 -1.94 40.71 23.58
N ALA A 20 -2.50 40.23 24.68
CA ALA A 20 -3.94 40.06 24.88
C ALA A 20 -4.57 41.41 25.26
N ILE A 21 -5.86 41.62 24.94
CA ILE A 21 -6.82 42.45 25.70
C ILE A 21 -8.26 42.20 25.18
N VAL A 22 -9.09 41.74 26.13
CA VAL A 22 -10.51 42.10 26.38
C VAL A 22 -11.63 41.58 25.46
N SER A 23 -12.55 40.86 26.11
CA SER A 23 -13.93 40.57 25.71
C SER A 23 -14.83 41.82 25.77
N SER A 24 -15.70 42.02 24.78
CA SER A 24 -16.91 42.84 24.98
C SER A 24 -18.03 42.48 24.01
N THR A 25 -19.22 42.34 24.56
CA THR A 25 -20.53 42.13 23.94
C THR A 25 -21.03 43.40 23.23
N ARG A 26 -21.61 43.27 22.02
CA ARG A 26 -22.82 44.02 21.58
C ARG A 26 -23.31 43.65 20.17
N THR A 27 -24.54 43.15 20.15
CA THR A 27 -25.68 43.42 19.24
C THR A 27 -25.48 44.15 17.89
N LEU A 28 -26.03 43.51 16.85
CA LEU A 28 -26.55 43.92 15.51
C LEU A 28 -27.16 45.34 15.39
N PRO A 29 -27.49 45.94 14.20
CA PRO A 29 -27.84 45.30 12.90
C PRO A 29 -27.47 46.04 11.56
N THR A 30 -27.95 45.47 10.44
CA THR A 30 -28.26 46.08 9.09
C THR A 30 -27.08 46.45 8.18
N ASN A 31 -27.08 46.27 6.85
CA ASN A 31 -28.15 46.10 5.85
C ASN A 31 -27.53 45.46 4.57
N SER A 32 -28.26 44.57 3.90
CA SER A 32 -27.90 44.01 2.58
C SER A 32 -28.93 44.41 1.53
N GLU A 33 -28.48 45.04 0.43
CA GLU A 33 -29.29 45.27 -0.79
C GLU A 33 -28.90 44.22 -1.85
N GLY A 34 -29.85 43.37 -2.27
CA GLY A 34 -30.44 43.37 -3.62
C GLY A 34 -29.96 42.13 -4.38
N PHE A 35 -30.77 41.20 -4.87
CA PHE A 35 -31.94 41.35 -5.74
C PHE A 35 -32.98 40.24 -5.53
N ARG A 36 -34.21 40.58 -5.89
CA ARG A 36 -35.47 39.82 -5.71
C ARG A 36 -35.64 38.72 -6.75
N LEU A 37 -36.34 37.66 -6.35
CA LEU A 37 -37.49 37.15 -7.10
C LEU A 37 -38.54 36.61 -6.11
N ARG A 38 -39.75 37.17 -6.22
CA ARG A 38 -40.93 36.84 -5.42
C ARG A 38 -41.62 35.60 -5.98
N THR A 39 -42.13 34.75 -5.10
CA THR A 39 -43.50 34.25 -5.18
C THR A 39 -44.03 34.00 -3.77
N SER A 40 -45.18 34.60 -3.49
CA SER A 40 -45.93 34.50 -2.24
C SER A 40 -46.50 33.11 -2.03
N LEU A 41 -46.63 32.67 -0.78
CA LEU A 41 -47.83 32.01 -0.26
C LEU A 41 -47.80 32.08 1.28
N SER A 42 -48.84 32.70 1.84
CA SER A 42 -49.17 32.70 3.25
C SER A 42 -49.62 31.30 3.65
N CYS A 43 -49.13 30.77 4.77
CA CYS A 43 -49.78 29.65 5.44
C CYS A 43 -49.69 29.82 6.97
N HIS A 44 -50.87 29.83 7.59
CA HIS A 44 -51.09 29.85 9.02
C HIS A 44 -50.42 28.64 9.69
N CYS A 45 -49.72 28.87 10.80
CA CYS A 45 -49.32 27.80 11.72
C CYS A 45 -50.57 27.25 12.41
N VAL A 46 -51.06 26.11 11.92
CA VAL A 46 -51.89 25.19 12.71
C VAL A 46 -51.09 23.90 12.82
N GLY A 47 -50.83 23.49 14.05
CA GLY A 47 -50.00 22.33 14.37
C GLY A 47 -50.52 21.06 13.71
N ILE A 48 -49.64 20.38 12.99
CA ILE A 48 -49.84 19.01 12.53
C ILE A 48 -48.59 18.21 12.90
N ARG A 49 -48.89 17.11 13.61
CA ARG A 49 -48.02 16.01 14.04
C ARG A 49 -46.99 15.63 12.96
N ALA A 50 -45.71 15.60 13.31
CA ALA A 50 -44.65 15.15 12.41
C ALA A 50 -44.89 13.68 12.00
N SER A 51 -45.25 13.49 10.73
CA SER A 51 -45.20 12.19 10.07
C SER A 51 -43.77 11.94 9.62
N VAL A 52 -43.24 10.76 9.97
CA VAL A 52 -41.88 10.34 9.65
C VAL A 52 -41.75 10.22 8.13
N SER A 53 -41.16 11.24 7.50
CA SER A 53 -40.85 11.20 6.07
C SER A 53 -39.71 10.20 5.86
N SER A 54 -40.08 9.00 5.41
CA SER A 54 -39.15 7.98 4.95
C SER A 54 -38.31 8.59 3.81
N ARG A 55 -37.03 8.85 4.09
CA ARG A 55 -36.05 9.11 3.05
C ARG A 55 -35.86 7.80 2.30
N LEU A 56 -36.57 7.63 1.19
CA LEU A 56 -36.31 6.56 0.23
C LEU A 56 -34.92 6.80 -0.36
N ALA A 57 -33.91 6.19 0.26
CA ALA A 57 -32.60 6.04 -0.35
C ALA A 57 -32.75 5.08 -1.53
N ILE A 58 -32.58 5.59 -2.75
CA ILE A 58 -32.53 4.76 -3.95
C ILE A 58 -31.25 3.92 -3.85
N HIS A 59 -31.42 2.66 -3.47
CA HIS A 59 -30.33 1.69 -3.42
C HIS A 59 -30.28 0.96 -4.77
N CYS A 60 -29.42 1.44 -5.68
CA CYS A 60 -29.11 0.70 -6.91
C CYS A 60 -28.35 -0.58 -6.54
N MET A 61 -29.05 -1.72 -6.45
CA MET A 61 -28.40 -3.03 -6.36
C MET A 61 -28.01 -3.48 -7.76
N SER A 62 -26.76 -3.23 -8.14
CA SER A 62 -26.13 -3.94 -9.24
C SER A 62 -25.69 -5.30 -8.73
N THR A 63 -26.25 -6.39 -9.25
CA THR A 63 -25.72 -7.75 -9.05
C THR A 63 -24.47 -7.93 -9.91
N SER A 64 -23.46 -7.14 -9.62
CA SER A 64 -22.08 -7.31 -10.08
C SER A 64 -21.32 -7.97 -8.94
N ILE A 65 -20.37 -8.87 -9.26
CA ILE A 65 -19.39 -9.35 -8.28
C ILE A 65 -18.80 -8.10 -7.61
N GLU A 66 -19.19 -7.82 -6.37
CA GLU A 66 -18.85 -6.58 -5.69
C GLU A 66 -17.37 -6.66 -5.31
N LEU A 67 -16.52 -6.15 -6.22
CA LEU A 67 -15.10 -5.99 -5.94
C LEU A 67 -14.99 -4.97 -4.81
N PRO A 68 -14.21 -5.27 -3.76
CA PRO A 68 -14.14 -4.37 -2.63
C PRO A 68 -13.57 -3.02 -3.07
N THR A 69 -14.01 -1.95 -2.43
CA THR A 69 -13.43 -0.63 -2.64
C THR A 69 -12.13 -0.46 -1.85
N VAL A 70 -11.29 0.50 -2.24
CA VAL A 70 -10.09 0.87 -1.48
C VAL A 70 -10.44 1.19 -0.02
N SER A 71 -11.56 1.89 0.20
CA SER A 71 -12.08 2.26 1.52
C SER A 71 -12.42 1.02 2.35
N GLU A 72 -13.02 0.00 1.75
CA GLU A 72 -13.29 -1.28 2.43
C GLU A 72 -12.01 -2.02 2.79
N THR A 73 -11.01 -2.09 1.91
CA THR A 73 -9.72 -2.70 2.23
C THR A 73 -9.05 -1.99 3.40
N LYS A 74 -9.01 -0.64 3.40
CA LYS A 74 -8.48 0.13 4.53
C LYS A 74 -9.26 -0.12 5.81
N LEU A 75 -10.59 -0.17 5.74
CA LEU A 75 -11.44 -0.46 6.88
C LEU A 75 -11.17 -1.88 7.42
N ASN A 76 -10.98 -2.86 6.55
CA ASN A 76 -10.65 -4.24 6.93
C ASN A 76 -9.30 -4.31 7.66
N PHE A 77 -8.29 -3.57 7.18
CA PHE A 77 -7.01 -3.46 7.87
C PHE A 77 -7.17 -2.89 9.29
N LEU A 78 -7.90 -1.79 9.45
CA LEU A 78 -8.13 -1.16 10.77
C LEU A 78 -8.99 -2.02 11.71
N LYS A 79 -9.88 -2.86 11.16
CA LYS A 79 -10.65 -3.85 11.94
C LYS A 79 -9.76 -4.99 12.44
N SER A 80 -8.83 -5.45 11.60
CA SER A 80 -7.90 -6.54 11.91
C SER A 80 -6.78 -6.10 12.86
N TYR A 81 -6.23 -4.89 12.70
CA TYR A 81 -5.20 -4.34 13.58
C TYR A 81 -5.71 -3.09 14.30
N LYS A 82 -6.06 -3.24 15.58
CA LYS A 82 -6.71 -2.19 16.40
C LYS A 82 -5.75 -1.33 17.22
N ARG A 83 -4.47 -1.69 17.26
CA ARG A 83 -3.46 -0.99 18.06
C ARG A 83 -2.99 0.26 17.29
N PRO A 84 -2.56 1.32 17.98
CA PRO A 84 -2.06 2.52 17.32
C PRO A 84 -0.71 2.24 16.64
N ILE A 85 -0.58 2.64 15.38
CA ILE A 85 0.68 2.57 14.61
C ILE A 85 1.31 3.98 14.61
N PRO A 86 2.61 4.13 14.94
CA PRO A 86 3.29 5.42 14.86
C PRO A 86 3.16 6.03 13.46
N ALA A 87 2.94 7.36 13.40
CA ALA A 87 2.59 8.06 12.15
C ALA A 87 3.60 7.87 11.01
N VAL A 88 4.90 7.75 11.34
CA VAL A 88 5.98 7.51 10.38
C VAL A 88 5.76 6.24 9.56
N TYR A 89 5.28 5.16 10.19
CA TYR A 89 4.96 3.90 9.51
C TYR A 89 3.55 3.91 8.92
N ASN A 90 2.56 4.41 9.69
CA ASN A 90 1.15 4.33 9.30
C ASN A 90 0.89 5.01 7.94
N ASN A 91 1.48 6.17 7.69
CA ASN A 91 1.28 6.88 6.41
C ASN A 91 1.71 6.02 5.22
N VAL A 92 2.91 5.43 5.30
CA VAL A 92 3.43 4.58 4.22
C VAL A 92 2.63 3.29 4.09
N ILE A 93 2.28 2.63 5.19
CA ILE A 93 1.46 1.41 5.18
C ILE A 93 0.11 1.67 4.48
N GLN A 94 -0.57 2.77 4.83
CA GLN A 94 -1.86 3.11 4.22
C GLN A 94 -1.75 3.40 2.73
N GLU A 95 -0.65 4.01 2.26
CA GLU A 95 -0.37 4.20 0.83
C GLU A 95 -0.07 2.88 0.13
N LEU A 96 0.73 2.00 0.75
CA LEU A 96 1.01 0.67 0.22
C LEU A 96 -0.26 -0.15 0.05
N ILE A 97 -1.18 -0.13 1.03
CA ILE A 97 -2.48 -0.79 0.94
C ILE A 97 -3.25 -0.32 -0.30
N VAL A 98 -3.28 0.99 -0.56
CA VAL A 98 -3.97 1.54 -1.75
C VAL A 98 -3.32 1.04 -3.03
N GLN A 99 -2.00 1.13 -3.12
CA GLN A 99 -1.26 0.73 -4.32
C GLN A 99 -1.44 -0.76 -4.62
N GLN A 100 -1.35 -1.61 -3.60
CA GLN A 100 -1.53 -3.04 -3.76
C GLN A 100 -3.00 -3.40 -4.03
N HIS A 101 -3.97 -2.72 -3.43
CA HIS A 101 -5.39 -2.89 -3.77
C HIS A 101 -5.63 -2.63 -5.27
N LEU A 102 -5.15 -1.49 -5.77
CA LEU A 102 -5.30 -1.12 -7.18
C LEU A 102 -4.61 -2.10 -8.11
N MET A 103 -3.59 -2.83 -7.65
CA MET A 103 -2.93 -3.87 -8.43
C MET A 103 -3.67 -5.21 -8.34
N LYS A 104 -4.04 -5.65 -7.12
CA LYS A 104 -4.75 -6.91 -6.81
C LYS A 104 -6.05 -7.07 -7.58
N TYR A 105 -6.81 -5.98 -7.73
CA TYR A 105 -8.11 -5.98 -8.41
C TYR A 105 -8.04 -5.57 -9.89
N LYS A 106 -6.84 -5.46 -10.48
CA LYS A 106 -6.71 -5.37 -11.93
C LYS A 106 -7.15 -6.69 -12.57
N ARG A 107 -7.82 -6.61 -13.72
CA ARG A 107 -8.24 -7.78 -14.52
C ARG A 107 -7.08 -8.73 -14.85
N THR A 108 -5.88 -8.18 -14.96
CA THR A 108 -4.66 -8.88 -15.39
C THR A 108 -3.82 -9.37 -14.20
N TYR A 109 -4.29 -9.17 -12.97
CA TYR A 109 -3.55 -9.61 -11.77
C TYR A 109 -3.53 -11.13 -11.67
N ARG A 110 -2.34 -11.67 -11.43
CA ARG A 110 -2.12 -13.05 -11.02
C ARG A 110 -1.06 -13.01 -9.92
N TYR A 111 -1.30 -13.76 -8.86
CA TYR A 111 -0.31 -13.91 -7.80
C TYR A 111 0.98 -14.52 -8.35
N ASP A 112 2.11 -14.05 -7.83
CA ASP A 112 3.44 -14.40 -8.31
C ASP A 112 4.41 -14.51 -7.13
N PRO A 113 5.14 -15.63 -6.94
CA PRO A 113 6.11 -15.76 -5.85
C PRO A 113 7.24 -14.72 -5.89
N VAL A 114 7.65 -14.27 -7.08
CA VAL A 114 8.66 -13.19 -7.23
C VAL A 114 8.07 -11.86 -6.77
N PHE A 115 6.78 -11.62 -7.06
CA PHE A 115 6.07 -10.48 -6.48
C PHE A 115 6.04 -10.55 -4.95
N ALA A 116 5.71 -11.71 -4.37
CA ALA A 116 5.64 -11.89 -2.93
C ALA A 116 6.99 -11.65 -2.25
N LEU A 117 8.08 -12.20 -2.83
CA LEU A 117 9.45 -11.92 -2.39
C LEU A 117 9.73 -10.41 -2.34
N GLY A 118 9.44 -9.70 -3.43
CA GLY A 118 9.69 -8.27 -3.50
C GLY A 118 8.82 -7.46 -2.53
N PHE A 119 7.56 -7.84 -2.34
CA PHE A 119 6.71 -7.20 -1.33
C PHE A 119 7.23 -7.42 0.08
N VAL A 120 7.55 -8.66 0.45
CA VAL A 120 8.09 -9.01 1.77
C VAL A 120 9.38 -8.26 2.04
N THR A 121 10.28 -8.19 1.05
CA THR A 121 11.54 -7.43 1.16
C THR A 121 11.30 -5.95 1.46
N VAL A 122 10.42 -5.30 0.70
CA VAL A 122 10.09 -3.87 0.93
C VAL A 122 9.41 -3.67 2.27
N TYR A 123 8.50 -4.58 2.66
CA TYR A 123 7.80 -4.49 3.93
C TYR A 123 8.77 -4.59 5.11
N ASP A 124 9.67 -5.57 5.09
CA ASP A 124 10.63 -5.78 6.18
C ASP A 124 11.60 -4.61 6.31
N GLN A 125 12.06 -4.04 5.17
CA GLN A 125 12.87 -2.83 5.17
C GLN A 125 12.10 -1.59 5.67
N LEU A 126 10.83 -1.45 5.26
CA LEU A 126 9.98 -0.33 5.71
C LEU A 126 9.73 -0.41 7.22
N MET A 127 9.57 -1.61 7.76
CA MET A 127 9.28 -1.86 9.16
C MET A 127 10.54 -2.08 10.00
N ASP A 128 11.72 -1.84 9.43
CA ASP A 128 12.98 -1.87 10.16
C ASP A 128 12.97 -0.79 11.26
N GLY A 129 13.47 -1.16 12.43
CA GLY A 129 13.42 -0.34 13.63
C GLY A 129 12.03 -0.15 14.26
N TYR A 130 10.99 -0.85 13.82
CA TYR A 130 9.68 -0.82 14.49
C TYR A 130 9.83 -1.34 15.94
N PRO A 131 9.23 -0.71 16.97
CA PRO A 131 9.54 -1.02 18.38
C PRO A 131 9.21 -2.44 18.86
N SER A 132 8.32 -3.15 18.18
CA SER A 132 7.85 -4.48 18.55
C SER A 132 7.79 -5.39 17.32
N ASP A 133 8.57 -6.48 17.34
CA ASP A 133 8.57 -7.49 16.28
C ASP A 133 7.20 -8.19 16.17
N GLU A 134 6.55 -8.46 17.31
CA GLU A 134 5.20 -9.04 17.37
C GLU A 134 4.18 -8.14 16.66
N ASP A 135 4.35 -6.82 16.79
CA ASP A 135 3.48 -5.84 16.15
C ASP A 135 3.76 -5.72 14.66
N ARG A 136 5.04 -5.78 14.26
CA ARG A 136 5.43 -5.85 12.85
C ARG A 136 4.75 -7.04 12.18
N ASP A 137 4.84 -8.22 12.78
CA ASP A 137 4.24 -9.42 12.20
C ASP A 137 2.70 -9.34 12.20
N ALA A 138 2.10 -8.83 13.28
CA ALA A 138 0.65 -8.63 13.33
C ALA A 138 0.14 -7.61 12.29
N ILE A 139 0.91 -6.55 12.02
CA ILE A 139 0.60 -5.57 10.97
C ILE A 139 0.69 -6.23 9.60
N PHE A 140 1.75 -7.00 9.32
CA PHE A 140 1.92 -7.73 8.06
C PHE A 140 0.73 -8.66 7.79
N GLN A 141 0.37 -9.44 8.82
CA GLN A 141 -0.77 -10.34 8.83
C GLN A 141 -2.08 -9.61 8.52
N ALA A 142 -2.36 -8.51 9.23
CA ALA A 142 -3.55 -7.71 9.01
C ALA A 142 -3.59 -7.06 7.62
N TYR A 143 -2.44 -6.59 7.13
CA TYR A 143 -2.28 -5.98 5.81
C TYR A 143 -2.66 -6.96 4.69
N ILE A 144 -2.07 -8.16 4.69
CA ILE A 144 -2.30 -9.14 3.61
C ILE A 144 -3.72 -9.69 3.68
N LYS A 145 -4.23 -9.95 4.89
CA LYS A 145 -5.62 -10.40 5.10
C LYS A 145 -6.64 -9.34 4.66
N ALA A 146 -6.35 -8.05 4.82
CA ALA A 146 -7.22 -6.97 4.34
C ALA A 146 -7.40 -6.97 2.81
N LEU A 147 -6.42 -7.48 2.07
CA LEU A 147 -6.43 -7.67 0.62
C LEU A 147 -7.02 -9.02 0.18
N LYS A 148 -7.55 -9.81 1.14
CA LYS A 148 -8.05 -11.18 0.93
C LYS A 148 -6.96 -12.10 0.34
N GLU A 149 -5.75 -12.01 0.88
CA GLU A 149 -4.62 -12.88 0.57
C GLU A 149 -4.12 -13.60 1.81
N ASP A 150 -3.24 -14.59 1.59
CA ASP A 150 -2.65 -15.43 2.62
C ASP A 150 -1.24 -14.91 3.00
N PRO A 151 -1.06 -14.32 4.20
CA PRO A 151 0.25 -13.84 4.65
C PRO A 151 1.26 -14.96 4.86
N GLU A 152 0.84 -16.15 5.27
CA GLU A 152 1.72 -17.30 5.44
C GLU A 152 2.29 -17.74 4.09
N GLN A 153 1.46 -17.78 3.04
CA GLN A 153 1.91 -18.05 1.67
C GLN A 153 3.00 -17.06 1.23
N TYR A 154 2.81 -15.76 1.46
CA TYR A 154 3.80 -14.74 1.10
C TYR A 154 5.16 -14.98 1.76
N ARG A 155 5.19 -15.31 3.06
CA ARG A 155 6.43 -15.55 3.80
C ARG A 155 7.12 -16.83 3.34
N ILE A 156 6.36 -17.92 3.15
CA ILE A 156 6.89 -19.21 2.69
C ILE A 156 7.47 -19.09 1.28
N ASP A 157 6.74 -18.49 0.34
CA ASP A 157 7.20 -18.35 -1.04
C ASP A 157 8.40 -17.40 -1.14
N ALA A 158 8.40 -16.30 -0.38
CA ALA A 158 9.57 -15.42 -0.29
C ALA A 158 10.80 -16.17 0.24
N GLN A 159 10.68 -16.88 1.37
CA GLN A 159 11.78 -17.64 1.96
C GLN A 159 12.32 -18.71 0.99
N LYS A 160 11.43 -19.45 0.32
CA LYS A 160 11.81 -20.47 -0.67
C LYS A 160 12.65 -19.88 -1.79
N LEU A 161 12.23 -18.74 -2.34
CA LEU A 161 12.97 -18.05 -3.40
C LEU A 161 14.31 -17.51 -2.89
N GLU A 162 14.37 -16.99 -1.65
CA GLU A 162 15.62 -16.53 -1.06
C GLU A 162 16.63 -17.68 -0.87
N GLU A 163 16.18 -18.82 -0.33
CA GLU A 163 17.02 -20.00 -0.13
C GLU A 163 17.54 -20.55 -1.47
N TRP A 164 16.67 -20.62 -2.48
CA TRP A 164 17.09 -21.02 -3.82
C TRP A 164 18.12 -20.05 -4.40
N ALA A 165 17.90 -18.74 -4.28
CA ALA A 165 18.80 -17.72 -4.83
C ALA A 165 20.19 -17.75 -4.17
N ARG A 166 20.25 -17.93 -2.84
CA ARG A 166 21.52 -18.06 -2.10
C ARG A 166 22.34 -19.29 -2.52
N ALA A 167 21.66 -20.32 -3.03
CA ALA A 167 22.31 -21.51 -3.57
C ALA A 167 22.75 -21.35 -5.05
N GLN A 168 22.43 -20.23 -5.69
CA GLN A 168 22.80 -19.98 -7.08
C GLN A 168 24.10 -19.21 -7.25
N THR A 169 24.64 -19.31 -8.47
CA THR A 169 25.69 -18.46 -9.02
C THR A 169 25.09 -17.63 -10.16
N ALA A 170 25.80 -16.59 -10.60
CA ALA A 170 25.36 -15.75 -11.71
C ALA A 170 24.99 -16.54 -12.99
N SER A 171 25.74 -17.60 -13.33
CA SER A 171 25.45 -18.45 -14.48
C SER A 171 24.24 -19.35 -14.24
N SER A 172 24.17 -20.02 -13.09
CA SER A 172 23.09 -20.96 -12.79
C SER A 172 21.73 -20.28 -12.60
N LEU A 173 21.74 -18.99 -12.23
CA LEU A 173 20.55 -18.14 -12.16
C LEU A 173 20.01 -17.77 -13.54
N VAL A 174 20.88 -17.50 -14.53
CA VAL A 174 20.46 -17.18 -15.91
C VAL A 174 20.00 -18.44 -16.65
N GLU A 175 20.58 -19.60 -16.33
CA GLU A 175 20.26 -20.89 -16.95
C GLU A 175 19.04 -21.58 -16.32
N PHE A 176 18.22 -20.87 -15.54
CA PHE A 176 17.01 -21.43 -14.89
C PHE A 176 16.07 -22.12 -15.89
N ALA A 177 16.00 -21.63 -17.13
CA ALA A 177 15.15 -22.16 -18.19
C ALA A 177 15.53 -23.60 -18.59
N SER A 178 16.81 -23.97 -18.44
CA SER A 178 17.34 -25.28 -18.82
C SER A 178 17.41 -26.27 -17.66
N ARG A 179 16.92 -25.89 -16.48
CA ARG A 179 17.01 -26.68 -15.25
C ARG A 179 15.64 -27.06 -14.73
N GLU A 180 15.57 -28.16 -13.99
CA GLU A 180 14.35 -28.64 -13.36
C GLU A 180 14.40 -28.44 -11.85
N GLY A 181 13.32 -27.89 -11.30
CA GLY A 181 13.15 -27.64 -9.88
C GLY A 181 11.88 -26.84 -9.66
N GLU A 182 11.46 -26.73 -8.40
CA GLU A 182 10.22 -26.03 -8.05
C GLU A 182 10.32 -24.52 -8.38
N VAL A 183 11.42 -23.87 -7.99
CA VAL A 183 11.64 -22.44 -8.25
C VAL A 183 11.92 -22.18 -9.72
N GLU A 184 12.68 -23.05 -10.39
CA GLU A 184 12.89 -23.00 -11.83
C GLU A 184 11.55 -23.11 -12.58
N GLY A 185 10.64 -24.00 -12.15
CA GLY A 185 9.29 -24.10 -12.70
C GLY A 185 8.47 -22.83 -12.52
N ILE A 186 8.54 -22.20 -11.34
CA ILE A 186 7.91 -20.90 -11.09
C ILE A 186 8.46 -19.84 -12.07
N LEU A 187 9.78 -19.74 -12.20
CA LEU A 187 10.41 -18.76 -13.09
C LEU A 187 10.09 -19.02 -14.58
N LYS A 188 9.98 -20.29 -15.00
CA LYS A 188 9.54 -20.67 -16.35
C LYS A 188 8.09 -20.24 -16.62
N ASP A 189 7.15 -20.53 -15.71
CA ASP A 189 5.74 -20.10 -15.82
C ASP A 189 5.63 -18.56 -15.85
N ILE A 190 6.53 -17.84 -15.17
CA ILE A 190 6.62 -16.37 -15.26
C ILE A 190 7.13 -15.94 -16.63
N ALA A 191 8.22 -16.54 -17.12
CA ALA A 191 8.81 -16.22 -18.42
C ALA A 191 7.81 -16.45 -19.57
N GLU A 192 7.10 -17.58 -19.57
CA GLU A 192 6.08 -17.87 -20.57
C GLU A 192 4.95 -16.83 -20.57
N ARG A 193 4.51 -16.40 -19.37
CA ARG A 193 3.50 -15.34 -19.25
C ARG A 193 3.99 -13.99 -19.74
N ALA A 194 5.25 -13.66 -19.46
CA ALA A 194 5.82 -12.35 -19.75
C ALA A 194 6.28 -12.21 -21.22
N GLY A 195 6.74 -13.30 -21.85
CA GLY A 195 7.08 -13.36 -23.28
C GLY A 195 5.89 -13.64 -24.21
N GLY A 196 4.79 -14.19 -23.69
CA GLY A 196 3.59 -14.50 -24.48
C GLY A 196 2.74 -13.27 -24.86
N LYS A 197 1.74 -13.48 -25.74
CA LYS A 197 0.74 -12.45 -26.12
C LYS A 197 -0.30 -12.14 -25.02
N GLY A 198 -0.11 -12.71 -23.83
CA GLY A 198 -0.98 -12.50 -22.68
C GLY A 198 -0.73 -11.15 -22.00
N SER A 199 -1.62 -10.78 -21.08
CA SER A 199 -1.42 -9.58 -20.26
C SER A 199 -0.63 -9.94 -19.00
N PHE A 200 0.68 -9.69 -18.99
CA PHE A 200 1.50 -9.75 -17.78
C PHE A 200 1.40 -8.45 -16.99
N SER A 201 1.14 -8.54 -15.68
CA SER A 201 1.06 -7.36 -14.80
C SER A 201 2.38 -7.09 -14.13
N TYR A 202 3.22 -6.28 -14.78
CA TYR A 202 4.43 -5.79 -14.13
C TYR A 202 4.08 -4.87 -12.95
N SER A 203 4.83 -5.00 -11.85
CA SER A 203 4.73 -4.12 -10.68
C SER A 203 6.12 -3.80 -10.12
N ARG A 204 6.20 -2.73 -9.34
CA ARG A 204 7.46 -2.36 -8.67
C ARG A 204 7.95 -3.46 -7.73
N PHE A 205 7.03 -4.14 -7.03
CA PHE A 205 7.38 -5.26 -6.16
C PHE A 205 7.93 -6.46 -6.94
N PHE A 206 7.37 -6.76 -8.12
CA PHE A 206 7.95 -7.80 -8.98
C PHE A 206 9.42 -7.47 -9.36
N ALA A 207 9.69 -6.21 -9.70
CA ALA A 207 11.05 -5.75 -9.98
C ALA A 207 11.98 -5.92 -8.77
N VAL A 208 11.52 -5.50 -7.58
CA VAL A 208 12.30 -5.67 -6.34
C VAL A 208 12.56 -7.14 -6.06
N GLY A 209 11.60 -8.04 -6.32
CA GLY A 209 11.79 -9.48 -6.19
C GLY A 209 12.89 -10.01 -7.11
N LEU A 210 12.89 -9.61 -8.37
CA LEU A 210 13.97 -9.98 -9.31
C LEU A 210 15.33 -9.45 -8.86
N PHE A 211 15.40 -8.20 -8.42
CA PHE A 211 16.64 -7.63 -7.88
C PHE A 211 17.10 -8.35 -6.62
N ARG A 212 16.17 -8.76 -5.75
CA ARG A 212 16.48 -9.53 -4.55
C ARG A 212 17.05 -10.90 -4.87
N LEU A 213 16.54 -11.59 -5.89
CA LEU A 213 17.12 -12.85 -6.38
C LEU A 213 18.57 -12.65 -6.86
N LEU A 214 18.81 -11.59 -7.64
CA LEU A 214 20.16 -11.24 -8.15
C LEU A 214 21.12 -10.87 -7.02
N GLU A 215 20.65 -10.08 -6.05
CA GLU A 215 21.43 -9.69 -4.87
C GLU A 215 21.86 -10.92 -4.06
N LEU A 216 20.95 -11.85 -3.79
CA LEU A 216 21.23 -13.06 -3.01
C LEU A 216 22.17 -14.03 -3.73
N ALA A 217 22.13 -14.07 -5.07
CA ALA A 217 23.06 -14.85 -5.89
C ALA A 217 24.41 -14.14 -6.13
N ASN A 218 24.62 -12.97 -5.51
CA ASN A 218 25.78 -12.11 -5.69
C ASN A 218 26.05 -11.76 -7.17
N ALA A 219 24.96 -11.59 -7.93
CA ALA A 219 24.92 -11.44 -9.38
C ALA A 219 24.44 -10.03 -9.78
N THR A 220 24.95 -9.00 -9.09
CA THR A 220 24.49 -7.60 -9.21
C THR A 220 25.07 -6.84 -10.40
N GLU A 221 25.83 -7.49 -11.28
CA GLU A 221 26.36 -6.85 -12.48
C GLU A 221 25.23 -6.49 -13.46
N PRO A 222 25.22 -5.28 -14.06
CA PRO A 222 24.15 -4.85 -14.98
C PRO A 222 23.92 -5.80 -16.15
N LYS A 223 24.98 -6.43 -16.66
CA LYS A 223 24.92 -7.38 -17.78
C LYS A 223 24.16 -8.66 -17.44
N ILE A 224 24.15 -9.06 -16.16
CA ILE A 224 23.43 -10.27 -15.72
C ILE A 224 21.93 -9.98 -15.67
N LEU A 225 21.54 -8.79 -15.19
CA LEU A 225 20.15 -8.35 -15.24
C LEU A 225 19.60 -8.35 -16.67
N GLU A 226 20.36 -7.84 -17.64
CA GLU A 226 19.96 -7.87 -19.06
C GLU A 226 19.70 -9.30 -19.54
N LYS A 227 20.59 -10.26 -19.19
CA LYS A 227 20.41 -11.67 -19.55
C LYS A 227 19.17 -12.29 -18.90
N VAL A 228 18.93 -12.02 -17.62
CA VAL A 228 17.74 -12.51 -16.91
C VAL A 228 16.48 -11.93 -17.53
N LEU A 229 16.46 -10.63 -17.85
CA LEU A 229 15.34 -10.00 -18.54
C LEU A 229 15.10 -10.58 -19.93
N LEU A 230 16.17 -10.87 -20.69
CA LEU A 230 16.05 -11.55 -21.98
C LEU A 230 15.44 -12.95 -21.82
N CYS A 231 15.85 -13.72 -20.81
CA CYS A 231 15.25 -15.03 -20.53
C CYS A 231 13.78 -14.94 -20.09
N LEU A 232 13.42 -13.91 -19.32
CA LEU A 232 12.04 -13.70 -18.86
C LEU A 232 11.11 -13.16 -19.96
N LEU A 233 11.64 -12.43 -20.93
CA LEU A 233 10.86 -11.75 -21.98
C LEU A 233 11.00 -12.41 -23.36
N SER A 234 11.79 -13.49 -23.47
CA SER A 234 11.89 -14.25 -24.71
C SER A 234 10.61 -15.08 -24.89
N PRO A 235 9.96 -15.02 -26.06
CA PRO A 235 8.77 -15.81 -26.38
C PRO A 235 9.08 -17.30 -26.55
#